data_AF-A0A372RSA5-F1
#
_entry.id   AF-A0A372RSA5-F1
#
_cell.length_a   1.000
_cell.length_b   1.000
_cell.length_c   1.000
_cell.angle_alpha   90.00
_cell.angle_beta   90.00
_cell.angle_gamma   90.00
#
_symmetry.space_group_name_H-M   'P 1'
#
loop_
_entity.id
_entity.type
_entity.pdbx_description
1 polymer ?
#
loop_
_entity_poly.entity_id
_entity_poly.type
_entity_poly.pdbx_seq_one_letter_code
_entity_poly.pdbx_strand_id
1 'polypeptide(L)'
;MQRDLYENYYQQQQILEVIQATAHSKRCMIDILSNTLESVEAFTEKIDPSFQSRRQIRGKSLQDENGIAEDYRHTAMTQCSSLLGIIVSTKFPEVKAYAQKEFYMWLANSTINSQTCFPELAYLLITIDKLLKGEYKKFLEDSKLASSQMLAEVDPKQLTSLFSDIQKFNHETQEIKKSYQGKKFNEVQIESFSGNENTVQKGLKIFEVIEKLHFDEYESRNLMFPSHDPRGQKQKITTDTSNYYGQSNKTSLC
;
A
#
# COMPACT_ATOMS: atom_id res chain seq x y z
N MET A 1 11.08 -41.56 25.64
CA MET A 1 11.53 -40.56 26.65
C MET A 1 12.51 -39.54 26.07
N GLN A 2 13.72 -39.90 25.61
CA GLN A 2 14.64 -38.93 25.00
C GLN A 2 14.17 -38.35 23.65
N ARG A 3 13.50 -39.14 22.80
CA ARG A 3 12.87 -38.64 21.56
C ARG A 3 11.74 -37.65 21.84
N ASP A 4 10.87 -37.97 22.80
CA ASP A 4 9.72 -37.13 23.17
C ASP A 4 10.15 -35.76 23.72
N LEU A 5 11.27 -35.70 24.47
CA LEU A 5 11.86 -34.45 24.95
C LEU A 5 12.46 -33.61 23.81
N TYR A 6 13.07 -34.27 22.82
CA TYR A 6 13.65 -33.60 21.65
C TYR A 6 12.55 -33.04 20.74
N GLU A 7 11.52 -33.83 20.45
CA GLU A 7 10.35 -33.38 19.67
C GLU A 7 9.62 -32.21 20.36
N ASN A 8 9.45 -32.27 21.68
CA ASN A 8 8.84 -31.18 22.45
C ASN A 8 9.67 -29.89 22.37
N TYR A 9 11.00 -29.97 22.47
CA TYR A 9 11.90 -28.83 22.32
C TYR A 9 11.80 -28.19 20.92
N TYR A 10 11.80 -29.00 19.86
CA TYR A 10 11.66 -28.50 18.48
C TYR A 10 10.30 -27.83 18.24
N GLN A 11 9.21 -28.40 18.76
CA GLN A 11 7.89 -27.78 18.66
C GLN A 11 7.84 -26.44 19.38
N GLN A 12 8.44 -26.34 20.58
CA GLN A 12 8.52 -25.08 21.31
C GLN A 12 9.32 -24.02 20.55
N GLN A 13 10.46 -24.39 19.94
CA GLN A 13 11.23 -23.48 19.11
C GLN A 13 10.44 -22.96 17.91
N GLN A 14 9.73 -23.84 17.18
CA GLN A 14 8.90 -23.45 16.05
C GLN A 14 7.78 -22.49 16.46
N ILE A 15 7.13 -22.72 17.61
CA ILE A 15 6.09 -21.84 18.14
C ILE A 15 6.68 -20.45 18.45
N LEU A 16 7.85 -20.38 19.09
CA LEU A 16 8.52 -19.12 19.40
C LEU A 16 8.92 -18.34 18.14
N GLU A 17 9.39 -19.03 17.10
CA GLU A 17 9.71 -18.42 15.80
C GLU A 17 8.47 -17.84 15.12
N VAL A 18 7.35 -18.56 15.11
CA VAL A 18 6.07 -18.08 14.55
C VAL A 18 5.58 -16.85 15.32
N ILE A 19 5.64 -16.90 16.65
CA ILE A 19 5.27 -15.79 17.52
C ILE A 19 6.09 -14.52 17.18
N GLN A 20 7.42 -14.65 17.15
CA GLN A 20 8.32 -13.55 16.84
C GLN A 20 8.12 -13.02 15.42
N ALA A 21 7.93 -13.90 14.44
CA ALA A 21 7.68 -13.52 13.05
C ALA A 21 6.37 -12.74 12.90
N THR A 22 5.30 -13.17 13.59
CA THR A 22 3.99 -12.50 13.54
C THR A 22 4.06 -11.11 14.18
N ALA A 23 4.73 -10.99 15.33
CA ALA A 23 5.00 -9.72 16.02
C ALA A 23 5.78 -8.73 15.13
N HIS A 24 6.86 -9.20 14.50
CA HIS A 24 7.66 -8.40 13.57
C HIS A 24 6.85 -7.97 12.34
N SER A 25 6.10 -8.89 11.71
CA SER A 25 5.23 -8.57 10.58
C SER A 25 4.17 -7.54 10.94
N LYS A 26 3.57 -7.62 12.13
CA LYS A 26 2.63 -6.61 12.65
C LYS A 26 3.29 -5.23 12.68
N ARG A 27 4.51 -5.13 13.22
CA ARG A 27 5.26 -3.87 13.29
C ARG A 27 5.54 -3.30 11.90
N CYS A 28 6.15 -4.08 11.01
CA CYS A 28 6.48 -3.62 9.67
C CYS A 28 5.24 -3.16 8.89
N MET A 29 4.12 -3.89 9.02
CA MET A 29 2.85 -3.54 8.38
C MET A 29 2.31 -2.19 8.85
N ILE A 30 2.33 -1.93 10.17
CA ILE A 30 1.83 -0.67 10.72
C ILE A 30 2.76 0.49 10.44
N ASP A 31 4.08 0.28 10.49
CA ASP A 31 5.04 1.33 10.15
C ASP A 31 4.85 1.77 8.68
N ILE A 32 4.75 0.82 7.73
CA ILE A 32 4.58 1.19 6.32
C ILE A 32 3.19 1.77 6.03
N LEU A 33 2.13 1.26 6.69
CA LEU A 33 0.80 1.85 6.59
C LEU A 33 0.81 3.29 7.12
N SER A 34 1.40 3.54 8.28
CA SER A 34 1.50 4.88 8.88
C SER A 34 2.27 5.84 7.98
N ASN A 35 3.38 5.41 7.39
CA ASN A 35 4.14 6.21 6.44
C ASN A 35 3.28 6.57 5.21
N THR A 36 2.58 5.57 4.66
CA THR A 36 1.66 5.78 3.52
C THR A 36 0.58 6.80 3.86
N LEU A 37 -0.05 6.67 5.03
CA LEU A 37 -1.10 7.57 5.49
C LEU A 37 -0.59 8.96 5.82
N GLU A 38 0.63 9.11 6.34
CA GLU A 38 1.25 10.41 6.56
C GLU A 38 1.41 11.19 5.25
N SER A 39 1.86 10.53 4.18
CA SER A 39 1.93 11.15 2.84
C SER A 39 0.55 11.51 2.29
N VAL A 40 -0.48 10.72 2.58
CA VAL A 40 -1.87 11.05 2.23
C VAL A 40 -2.36 12.28 3.00
N GLU A 41 -2.05 12.39 4.29
CA GLU A 41 -2.38 13.57 5.10
C GLU A 41 -1.65 14.83 4.60
N ALA A 42 -0.36 14.69 4.25
CA ALA A 42 0.41 15.79 3.67
C ALA A 42 -0.12 16.24 2.31
N PHE A 43 -0.46 15.29 1.44
CA PHE A 43 -1.11 15.58 0.16
C PHE A 43 -2.42 16.34 0.35
N THR A 44 -3.27 15.86 1.27
CA THR A 44 -4.55 16.49 1.59
C THR A 44 -4.36 17.90 2.12
N GLU A 45 -3.39 18.13 3.02
CA GLU A 45 -3.08 19.46 3.54
C GLU A 45 -2.60 20.44 2.48
N LYS A 46 -1.78 20.00 1.51
CA LYS A 46 -1.32 20.91 0.44
C LYS A 46 -2.46 21.36 -0.48
N ILE A 47 -3.55 20.61 -0.56
CA ILE A 47 -4.75 20.97 -1.34
C ILE A 47 -5.75 21.74 -0.47
N ASP A 48 -5.97 21.29 0.77
CA ASP A 48 -6.81 21.92 1.78
C ASP A 48 -5.98 22.25 3.03
N PRO A 49 -5.41 23.47 3.14
CA PRO A 49 -4.59 23.87 4.27
C PRO A 49 -5.28 23.76 5.64
N SER A 50 -6.62 23.77 5.67
CA SER A 50 -7.36 23.56 6.93
C SER A 50 -7.15 22.16 7.52
N PHE A 51 -6.70 21.20 6.70
CA PHE A 51 -6.37 19.84 7.10
C PHE A 51 -5.14 19.77 8.02
N GLN A 52 -4.27 20.78 8.05
CA GLN A 52 -3.08 20.79 8.89
C GLN A 52 -3.41 20.54 10.38
N SER A 53 -4.46 21.18 10.87
CA SER A 53 -4.94 21.03 12.26
C SER A 53 -5.56 19.65 12.55
N ARG A 54 -5.85 18.87 11.50
CA ARG A 54 -6.57 17.59 11.55
C ARG A 54 -5.66 16.38 11.31
N ARG A 55 -4.37 16.61 11.03
CA ARG A 55 -3.39 15.53 10.90
C ARG A 55 -3.31 14.66 12.15
N GLN A 56 -3.26 13.36 11.94
CA GLN A 56 -3.06 12.36 12.99
C GLN A 56 -1.60 11.87 13.04
N ILE A 57 -0.85 12.00 11.94
CA ILE A 57 0.50 11.47 11.81
C ILE A 57 1.46 12.61 11.42
N ARG A 58 2.60 12.70 12.13
CA ARG A 58 3.65 13.69 11.84
C ARG A 58 5.03 13.12 12.17
N GLY A 59 6.02 13.50 11.37
CA GLY A 59 7.44 13.20 11.59
C GLY A 59 7.81 11.72 11.57
N LYS A 60 7.00 10.85 10.93
CA LYS A 60 7.32 9.42 10.78
C LYS A 60 8.26 9.17 9.61
N SER A 61 7.88 9.63 8.43
CA SER A 61 8.59 9.44 7.16
C SER A 61 8.90 10.74 6.44
N LEU A 62 8.18 11.83 6.75
CA LEU A 62 8.39 13.14 6.15
C LEU A 62 9.19 14.03 7.13
N GLN A 63 10.46 14.28 6.82
CA GLN A 63 11.35 15.09 7.68
C GLN A 63 11.31 16.59 7.36
N ASP A 64 11.08 16.97 6.10
CA ASP A 64 10.97 18.37 5.65
C ASP A 64 9.77 18.55 4.72
N GLU A 65 8.69 19.17 5.22
CA GLU A 65 7.41 19.24 4.52
C GLU A 65 7.23 20.48 3.62
N ASN A 66 8.29 20.84 2.90
CA ASN A 66 8.31 22.02 2.01
C ASN A 66 7.92 21.72 0.55
N GLY A 67 7.50 20.47 0.25
CA GLY A 67 7.10 20.04 -1.09
C GLY A 67 5.74 20.57 -1.54
N ILE A 68 5.40 20.30 -2.80
CA ILE A 68 4.07 20.58 -3.38
C ILE A 68 3.16 19.36 -3.26
N ALA A 69 1.85 19.53 -3.49
CA ALA A 69 0.88 18.45 -3.40
C ALA A 69 1.27 17.22 -4.23
N GLU A 70 1.75 17.41 -5.46
CA GLU A 70 2.13 16.30 -6.33
C GLU A 70 3.31 15.49 -5.79
N ASP A 71 4.26 16.13 -5.08
CA ASP A 71 5.37 15.41 -4.45
C ASP A 71 4.83 14.40 -3.44
N TYR A 72 3.90 14.81 -2.57
CA TYR A 72 3.29 13.93 -1.57
C TYR A 72 2.36 12.88 -2.18
N ARG A 73 1.67 13.21 -3.28
CA ARG A 73 0.89 12.22 -4.05
C ARG A 73 1.81 11.12 -4.57
N HIS A 74 2.94 11.51 -5.14
CA HIS A 74 3.95 10.58 -5.66
C HIS A 74 4.59 9.75 -4.53
N THR A 75 4.91 10.38 -3.39
CA THR A 75 5.40 9.69 -2.20
C THR A 75 4.38 8.67 -1.68
N ALA A 76 3.10 9.02 -1.57
CA ALA A 76 2.04 8.11 -1.15
C ALA A 76 1.93 6.90 -2.09
N MET A 77 1.99 7.11 -3.40
CA MET A 77 1.99 6.02 -4.40
C MET A 77 3.24 5.14 -4.33
N THR A 78 4.41 5.73 -4.07
CA THR A 78 5.65 4.98 -3.86
C THR A 78 5.56 4.13 -2.59
N GLN A 79 5.05 4.70 -1.50
CA GLN A 79 4.82 3.98 -0.25
C GLN A 79 3.76 2.88 -0.39
N CYS A 80 2.75 3.05 -1.26
CA CYS A 80 1.82 1.98 -1.64
C CYS A 80 2.55 0.78 -2.28
N SER A 81 3.61 1.01 -3.06
CA SER A 81 4.43 -0.08 -3.62
C SER A 81 5.17 -0.84 -2.53
N SER A 82 5.73 -0.12 -1.55
CA SER A 82 6.35 -0.72 -0.37
C SER A 82 5.35 -1.48 0.50
N LEU A 83 4.15 -0.92 0.72
CA LEU A 83 3.03 -1.56 1.42
C LEU A 83 2.65 -2.87 0.73
N LEU A 84 2.52 -2.88 -0.61
CA LEU A 84 2.28 -4.10 -1.37
C LEU A 84 3.37 -5.17 -1.13
N GLY A 85 4.65 -4.78 -1.14
CA GLY A 85 5.76 -5.68 -0.82
C GLY A 85 5.62 -6.33 0.57
N ILE A 86 5.23 -5.55 1.58
CA ILE A 86 4.96 -6.06 2.93
C ILE A 86 3.71 -6.96 2.96
N ILE A 87 2.65 -6.61 2.24
CA ILE A 87 1.41 -7.42 2.17
C ILE A 87 1.64 -8.78 1.53
N VAL A 88 2.39 -8.82 0.42
CA VAL A 88 2.70 -10.07 -0.29
C VAL A 88 3.63 -10.96 0.54
N SER A 89 4.60 -10.36 1.24
CA SER A 89 5.55 -11.11 2.09
C SER A 89 4.96 -11.55 3.44
N THR A 90 3.92 -10.89 3.92
CA THR A 90 3.25 -11.22 5.18
C THR A 90 2.37 -12.47 5.03
N LYS A 91 2.76 -13.55 5.72
CA LYS A 91 2.05 -14.85 5.70
C LYS A 91 0.88 -14.95 6.67
N PHE A 92 0.77 -14.02 7.62
CA PHE A 92 -0.17 -14.07 8.74
C PHE A 92 -1.44 -13.27 8.43
N PRO A 93 -2.61 -13.91 8.22
CA PRO A 93 -3.86 -13.22 7.90
C PRO A 93 -4.32 -12.22 8.96
N GLU A 94 -4.07 -12.52 10.24
CA GLU A 94 -4.39 -11.66 11.37
C GLU A 94 -3.66 -10.32 11.33
N VAL A 95 -2.44 -10.29 10.79
CA VAL A 95 -1.68 -9.03 10.60
C VAL A 95 -2.35 -8.17 9.53
N LYS A 96 -2.82 -8.79 8.44
CA LYS A 96 -3.52 -8.09 7.34
C LYS A 96 -4.86 -7.53 7.81
N ALA A 97 -5.64 -8.34 8.51
CA ALA A 97 -6.91 -7.92 9.10
C ALA A 97 -6.71 -6.78 10.11
N TYR A 98 -5.65 -6.85 10.93
CA TYR A 98 -5.30 -5.78 11.85
C TYR A 98 -5.00 -4.47 11.12
N ALA A 99 -4.16 -4.49 10.08
CA ALA A 99 -3.84 -3.30 9.29
C ALA A 99 -5.06 -2.69 8.59
N GLN A 100 -5.99 -3.52 8.11
CA GLN A 100 -7.25 -3.05 7.55
C GLN A 100 -8.11 -2.33 8.59
N LYS A 101 -8.17 -2.84 9.82
CA LYS A 101 -8.86 -2.15 10.93
C LYS A 101 -8.21 -0.81 11.24
N GLU A 102 -6.88 -0.76 11.31
CA GLU A 102 -6.13 0.47 11.55
C GLU A 102 -6.40 1.53 10.46
N PHE A 103 -6.46 1.12 9.19
CA PHE A 103 -6.84 2.00 8.09
C PHE A 103 -8.23 2.63 8.28
N TYR A 104 -9.25 1.83 8.62
CA TYR A 104 -10.58 2.37 8.86
C TYR A 104 -10.67 3.22 10.12
N MET A 105 -9.93 2.88 11.19
CA MET A 105 -9.87 3.74 12.38
C MET A 105 -9.25 5.09 12.06
N TRP A 106 -8.14 5.11 11.32
CA TRP A 106 -7.52 6.34 10.83
C TRP A 106 -8.51 7.16 10.00
N LEU A 107 -9.23 6.54 9.06
CA LEU A 107 -10.18 7.25 8.19
C LEU A 107 -11.36 7.86 8.97
N ALA A 108 -11.87 7.15 9.98
CA ALA A 108 -12.96 7.63 10.83
C ALA A 108 -12.61 8.89 11.63
N ASN A 109 -11.32 9.07 11.92
CA ASN A 109 -10.76 10.15 12.72
C ASN A 109 -10.14 11.27 11.87
N SER A 110 -9.76 11.00 10.62
CA SER A 110 -9.14 11.99 9.72
C SER A 110 -10.10 13.08 9.26
N THR A 111 -11.41 12.90 9.50
CA THR A 111 -12.52 13.76 9.05
C THR A 111 -12.71 13.83 7.53
N ILE A 112 -11.91 13.08 6.76
CA ILE A 112 -12.14 12.85 5.34
C ILE A 112 -13.49 12.15 5.18
N ASN A 113 -14.33 12.67 4.30
CA ASN A 113 -15.63 12.12 3.99
C ASN A 113 -15.99 12.40 2.53
N SER A 114 -17.14 11.91 2.05
CA SER A 114 -17.55 12.05 0.66
C SER A 114 -17.70 13.50 0.16
N GLN A 115 -17.83 14.48 1.05
CA GLN A 115 -17.93 15.91 0.69
C GLN A 115 -16.56 16.59 0.61
N THR A 116 -15.57 16.08 1.35
CA THR A 116 -14.21 16.65 1.43
C THR A 116 -13.19 15.83 0.65
N CYS A 117 -13.56 14.64 0.18
CA CYS A 117 -12.73 13.75 -0.59
C CYS A 117 -12.78 14.13 -2.07
N PHE A 118 -11.72 14.79 -2.55
CA PHE A 118 -11.54 15.06 -3.98
C PHE A 118 -11.03 13.78 -4.70
N PRO A 119 -11.20 13.69 -6.04
CA PRO A 119 -11.02 12.43 -6.77
C PRO A 119 -9.67 11.75 -6.57
N GLU A 120 -8.56 12.50 -6.58
CA GLU A 120 -7.21 11.94 -6.44
C GLU A 120 -6.99 11.36 -5.04
N LEU A 121 -7.55 11.98 -4.00
CA LEU A 121 -7.54 11.43 -2.65
C LEU A 121 -8.39 10.15 -2.59
N ALA A 122 -9.55 10.13 -3.23
CA ALA A 122 -10.37 8.92 -3.31
C ALA A 122 -9.61 7.76 -3.97
N TYR A 123 -8.85 8.02 -5.04
CA TYR A 123 -8.05 6.99 -5.71
C TYR A 123 -6.94 6.44 -4.81
N LEU A 124 -6.27 7.29 -4.02
CA LEU A 124 -5.29 6.84 -3.03
C LEU A 124 -5.94 5.96 -1.95
N LEU A 125 -7.08 6.38 -1.41
CA LEU A 125 -7.81 5.63 -0.39
C LEU A 125 -8.28 4.26 -0.91
N ILE A 126 -8.87 4.24 -2.12
CA ILE A 126 -9.30 3.00 -2.79
C ILE A 126 -8.08 2.10 -3.04
N THR A 127 -6.95 2.66 -3.50
CA THR A 127 -5.71 1.90 -3.71
C THR A 127 -5.27 1.23 -2.41
N ILE A 128 -5.16 1.97 -1.31
CA ILE A 128 -4.72 1.44 -0.01
C ILE A 128 -5.65 0.30 0.46
N ASP A 129 -6.97 0.51 0.39
CA ASP A 129 -7.96 -0.51 0.76
C ASP A 129 -7.83 -1.79 -0.09
N LYS A 130 -7.71 -1.64 -1.42
CA LYS A 130 -7.53 -2.77 -2.35
C LYS A 130 -6.24 -3.52 -2.08
N LEU A 131 -5.14 -2.81 -1.78
CA LEU A 131 -3.88 -3.44 -1.39
C LEU A 131 -4.07 -4.26 -0.10
N LEU A 132 -4.67 -3.69 0.94
CA LEU A 132 -4.92 -4.35 2.23
C LEU A 132 -5.83 -5.59 2.10
N LYS A 133 -6.79 -5.57 1.18
CA LYS A 133 -7.64 -6.72 0.82
C LYS A 133 -6.96 -7.76 -0.08
N GLY A 134 -5.77 -7.47 -0.60
CA GLY A 134 -5.06 -8.35 -1.54
C GLY A 134 -5.52 -8.24 -3.00
N GLU A 135 -6.30 -7.21 -3.33
CA GLU A 135 -6.85 -6.93 -4.67
C GLU A 135 -5.92 -6.00 -5.48
N TYR A 136 -4.64 -6.38 -5.62
CA TYR A 136 -3.58 -5.49 -6.13
C TYR A 136 -3.32 -5.56 -7.65
N LYS A 137 -4.15 -6.27 -8.42
CA LYS A 137 -3.93 -6.49 -9.86
C LYS A 137 -3.83 -5.18 -10.64
N LYS A 138 -4.80 -4.27 -10.45
CA LYS A 138 -4.82 -2.97 -11.12
C LYS A 138 -3.59 -2.13 -10.78
N PHE A 139 -3.19 -2.11 -9.51
CA PHE A 139 -1.99 -1.40 -9.08
C PHE A 139 -0.75 -1.88 -9.84
N LEU A 140 -0.52 -3.20 -9.88
CA LEU A 140 0.62 -3.79 -10.60
C LEU A 140 0.62 -3.47 -12.11
N GLU A 141 -0.55 -3.52 -12.75
CA GLU A 141 -0.69 -3.18 -14.17
C GLU A 141 -0.35 -1.71 -14.43
N ASP A 142 -0.89 -0.81 -13.60
CA ASP A 142 -0.65 0.63 -13.71
C ASP A 142 0.81 0.99 -13.40
N SER A 143 1.44 0.35 -12.38
CA SER A 143 2.87 0.45 -12.07
C SER A 143 3.74 0.06 -13.25
N LYS A 144 3.46 -1.11 -13.85
CA LYS A 144 4.27 -1.65 -14.95
C LYS A 144 4.22 -0.74 -16.17
N LEU A 145 3.04 -0.20 -16.47
CA LEU A 145 2.89 0.77 -17.56
C LEU A 145 3.72 2.02 -17.29
N ALA A 146 3.63 2.59 -16.08
CA ALA A 146 4.40 3.78 -15.72
C ALA A 146 5.92 3.54 -15.82
N SER A 147 6.42 2.43 -15.30
CA SER A 147 7.84 2.06 -15.41
C SER A 147 8.30 1.90 -16.87
N SER A 148 7.45 1.34 -17.75
CA SER A 148 7.78 1.20 -19.17
C SER A 148 7.84 2.55 -19.91
N GLN A 149 7.10 3.55 -19.43
CA GLN A 149 7.07 4.90 -20.00
C GLN A 149 8.11 5.84 -19.38
N MET A 150 8.62 5.49 -18.19
CA MET A 150 9.70 6.19 -17.48
C MET A 150 11.03 5.47 -17.68
N LEU A 151 11.54 5.46 -18.91
CA LEU A 151 12.93 5.10 -19.20
C LEU A 151 13.84 6.26 -18.78
N ALA A 152 14.05 6.42 -17.47
CA ALA A 152 15.09 7.30 -16.94
C ALA A 152 16.42 6.53 -16.89
N GLU A 153 17.51 7.14 -17.39
CA GLU A 153 18.85 6.63 -17.14
C GLU A 153 19.13 6.69 -15.63
N VAL A 154 19.36 5.52 -15.02
CA VAL A 154 19.66 5.43 -13.60
C VAL A 154 21.13 5.78 -13.37
N ASP A 155 21.40 6.82 -12.57
CA ASP A 155 22.77 7.18 -12.18
C ASP A 155 23.39 6.08 -11.28
N PRO A 156 24.53 5.49 -11.67
CA PRO A 156 25.25 4.49 -10.86
C PRO A 156 25.59 4.94 -9.42
N LYS A 157 25.77 6.25 -9.20
CA LYS A 157 26.02 6.79 -7.86
C LYS A 157 24.78 6.71 -6.98
N GLN A 158 23.61 6.98 -7.56
CA GLN A 158 22.33 6.84 -6.85
C GLN A 158 22.06 5.37 -6.51
N LEU A 159 22.41 4.43 -7.39
CA LEU A 159 22.33 2.99 -7.11
C LEU A 159 23.23 2.60 -5.94
N THR A 160 24.47 3.11 -5.88
CA THR A 160 25.41 2.78 -4.80
C THR A 160 24.91 3.27 -3.44
N SER A 161 24.38 4.49 -3.39
CA SER A 161 23.75 5.03 -2.17
C SER A 161 22.55 4.18 -1.76
N LEU A 162 21.66 3.88 -2.71
CA LEU A 162 20.46 3.06 -2.48
C LEU A 162 20.83 1.68 -1.91
N PHE A 163 21.86 1.02 -2.45
CA PHE A 163 22.33 -0.26 -1.90
C PHE A 163 22.84 -0.12 -0.46
N SER A 164 23.57 0.94 -0.14
CA SER A 164 24.04 1.19 1.22
C SER A 164 22.88 1.42 2.19
N ASP A 165 21.88 2.21 1.77
CA ASP A 165 20.67 2.47 2.55
C ASP A 165 19.87 1.19 2.79
N ILE A 166 19.73 0.33 1.78
CA ILE A 166 19.07 -0.99 1.91
C ILE A 166 19.84 -1.88 2.90
N GLN A 167 21.17 -1.89 2.85
CA GLN A 167 21.98 -2.68 3.79
C GLN A 167 21.81 -2.20 5.23
N LYS A 168 21.83 -0.88 5.46
CA LYS A 168 21.60 -0.28 6.77
C LYS A 168 20.20 -0.61 7.29
N PHE A 169 19.18 -0.44 6.44
CA PHE A 169 17.80 -0.79 6.77
C PHE A 169 17.64 -2.27 7.13
N ASN A 170 18.29 -3.17 6.37
CA ASN A 170 18.28 -4.60 6.66
C ASN A 170 18.91 -4.91 8.02
N HIS A 171 20.03 -4.25 8.36
CA HIS A 171 20.67 -4.42 9.66
C HIS A 171 19.76 -3.95 10.80
N GLU A 172 19.20 -2.75 10.70
CA GLU A 172 18.27 -2.20 11.70
C GLU A 172 17.03 -3.08 11.88
N THR A 173 16.49 -3.59 10.77
CA THR A 173 15.34 -4.51 10.79
C THR A 173 15.66 -5.82 11.51
N GLN A 174 16.87 -6.36 11.35
CA GLN A 174 17.31 -7.56 12.09
C GLN A 174 17.40 -7.31 13.60
N GLU A 175 17.91 -6.15 14.01
CA GLU A 175 17.98 -5.77 15.43
C GLU A 175 16.57 -5.56 16.02
N ILE A 176 15.68 -4.91 15.28
CA ILE A 176 14.27 -4.79 15.66
C ILE A 176 13.61 -6.17 15.79
N LYS A 177 13.86 -7.08 14.84
CA LYS A 177 13.34 -8.45 14.90
C LYS A 177 13.82 -9.19 16.15
N LYS A 178 15.10 -9.06 16.53
CA LYS A 178 15.64 -9.63 17.77
C LYS A 178 14.94 -9.08 19.01
N SER A 179 14.57 -7.80 19.01
CA SER A 179 13.85 -7.17 20.14
C SER A 179 12.44 -7.75 20.40
N TYR A 180 11.90 -8.52 19.46
CA TYR A 180 10.62 -9.22 19.56
C TYR A 180 10.74 -10.70 19.93
N GLN A 181 11.95 -11.20 20.19
CA GLN A 181 12.16 -12.59 20.60
C GLN A 181 11.33 -12.91 21.86
N GLY A 182 10.47 -13.92 21.77
CA GLY A 182 9.59 -14.34 22.86
C GLY A 182 8.34 -13.49 23.10
N LYS A 183 8.09 -12.41 22.32
CA LYS A 183 6.89 -11.57 22.47
C LYS A 183 5.77 -11.99 21.52
N LYS A 184 4.57 -12.21 22.06
CA LYS A 184 3.35 -12.51 21.29
C LYS A 184 2.80 -11.31 20.56
N PHE A 185 2.00 -11.56 19.52
CA PHE A 185 1.32 -10.55 18.70
C PHE A 185 0.54 -9.51 19.53
N ASN A 186 -0.08 -9.93 20.63
CA ASN A 186 -0.83 -9.11 21.57
C ASN A 186 0.05 -8.43 22.64
N GLU A 187 1.28 -8.87 22.82
CA GLU A 187 2.24 -8.30 23.78
C GLU A 187 3.11 -7.20 23.15
N VAL A 188 3.17 -7.14 21.81
CA VAL A 188 3.80 -6.02 21.11
C VAL A 188 2.85 -4.82 21.11
N GLN A 189 3.15 -3.86 21.98
CA GLN A 189 2.57 -2.53 21.92
C GLN A 189 3.14 -1.80 20.69
N ILE A 190 2.27 -1.58 19.72
CA ILE A 190 2.52 -0.73 18.56
C ILE A 190 1.55 0.44 18.72
N GLU A 191 2.02 1.65 18.45
CA GLU A 191 1.15 2.81 18.35
C GLU A 191 0.05 2.52 17.33
N SER A 192 -1.19 2.51 17.80
CA SER A 192 -2.40 2.21 17.04
C SER A 192 -3.24 3.48 16.95
N PHE A 193 -4.01 3.62 15.87
CA PHE A 193 -4.95 4.73 15.76
C PHE A 193 -6.02 4.64 16.84
N SER A 194 -6.37 5.78 17.43
CA SER A 194 -7.32 5.82 18.54
C SER A 194 -8.71 5.35 18.09
N GLY A 195 -9.26 4.35 18.75
CA GLY A 195 -10.58 3.86 18.38
C GLY A 195 -10.94 2.51 18.97
N ASN A 196 -12.15 2.09 18.65
CA ASN A 196 -12.66 0.76 18.95
C ASN A 196 -13.40 0.22 17.72
N GLU A 197 -14.08 -0.92 17.85
CA GLU A 197 -14.83 -1.52 16.75
C GLU A 197 -15.90 -0.58 16.16
N ASN A 198 -16.53 0.30 16.96
CA ASN A 198 -17.45 1.30 16.41
C ASN A 198 -16.74 2.33 15.52
N THR A 199 -15.50 2.70 15.87
CA THR A 199 -14.65 3.57 15.04
C THR A 199 -14.31 2.89 13.72
N VAL A 200 -13.96 1.60 13.74
CA VAL A 200 -13.72 0.79 12.52
C VAL A 200 -14.95 0.81 11.62
N GLN A 201 -16.13 0.52 12.18
CA GLN A 201 -17.38 0.49 11.40
C GLN A 201 -17.74 1.86 10.82
N LYS A 202 -17.47 2.95 11.55
CA LYS A 202 -17.66 4.32 11.04
C LYS A 202 -16.73 4.59 9.84
N GLY A 203 -15.46 4.22 9.96
CA GLY A 203 -14.46 4.38 8.89
C GLY A 203 -14.82 3.58 7.65
N LEU A 204 -15.24 2.33 7.83
CA LEU A 204 -15.71 1.48 6.74
C LEU A 204 -16.89 2.10 5.99
N LYS A 205 -17.91 2.62 6.71
CA LYS A 205 -19.05 3.29 6.08
C LYS A 205 -18.65 4.55 5.30
N ILE A 206 -17.71 5.33 5.83
CA ILE A 206 -17.15 6.49 5.11
C ILE A 206 -16.48 6.02 3.81
N PHE A 207 -15.66 4.99 3.90
CA PHE A 207 -14.96 4.42 2.75
C PHE A 207 -15.93 3.90 1.69
N GLU A 208 -16.95 3.13 2.07
CA GLU A 208 -17.94 2.57 1.14
C GLU A 208 -18.65 3.67 0.33
N VAL A 209 -18.94 4.82 0.94
CA VAL A 209 -19.52 5.97 0.22
C VAL A 209 -18.52 6.57 -0.76
N ILE A 210 -17.26 6.77 -0.34
CA ILE A 210 -16.18 7.28 -1.20
C ILE A 210 -15.94 6.34 -2.39
N GLU A 211 -15.79 5.05 -2.12
CA GLU A 211 -15.58 4.02 -3.15
C GLU A 211 -16.74 4.05 -4.14
N LYS A 212 -17.99 3.99 -3.67
CA LYS A 212 -19.16 4.03 -4.56
C LYS A 212 -19.21 5.24 -5.48
N LEU A 213 -18.75 6.42 -5.03
CA LEU A 213 -18.76 7.64 -5.83
C LEU A 213 -17.65 7.70 -6.87
N HIS A 214 -16.50 7.08 -6.60
CA HIS A 214 -15.28 7.26 -7.40
C HIS A 214 -14.77 5.98 -8.09
N PHE A 215 -15.37 4.82 -7.84
CA PHE A 215 -14.85 3.54 -8.30
C PHE A 215 -14.75 3.42 -9.83
N ASP A 216 -15.76 3.90 -10.56
CA ASP A 216 -15.76 3.80 -12.03
C ASP A 216 -14.63 4.64 -12.67
N GLU A 217 -14.37 5.83 -12.12
CA GLU A 217 -13.24 6.66 -12.56
C GLU A 217 -11.90 6.08 -12.11
N TYR A 218 -11.84 5.53 -10.90
CA TYR A 218 -10.67 4.82 -10.40
C TYR A 218 -10.26 3.69 -11.35
N GLU A 219 -11.18 2.80 -11.74
CA GLU A 219 -10.90 1.66 -12.61
C GLU A 219 -10.32 2.09 -13.97
N SER A 220 -10.90 3.14 -14.55
CA SER A 220 -10.56 3.64 -15.89
C SER A 220 -9.31 4.52 -15.96
N ARG A 221 -8.77 5.00 -14.84
CA ARG A 221 -7.54 5.81 -14.79
C ARG A 221 -6.30 4.98 -14.49
N ASN A 222 -5.14 5.44 -14.94
CA ASN A 222 -3.86 4.92 -14.45
C ASN A 222 -3.46 5.65 -13.17
N LEU A 223 -3.25 4.91 -12.07
CA LEU A 223 -3.01 5.48 -10.74
C LEU A 223 -1.66 6.21 -10.59
N MET A 224 -0.68 5.87 -11.43
CA MET A 224 0.67 6.40 -11.33
C MET A 224 0.80 7.82 -11.87
N PHE A 225 -0.11 8.22 -12.75
CA PHE A 225 -0.13 9.56 -13.32
C PHE A 225 -1.21 10.41 -12.65
N PRO A 226 -0.95 11.69 -12.38
CA PRO A 226 -1.97 12.58 -11.86
C PRO A 226 -3.10 12.78 -12.87
N SER A 227 -4.27 13.21 -12.40
CA SER A 227 -5.49 13.28 -13.20
C SER A 227 -5.42 14.23 -14.41
N HIS A 228 -4.54 15.23 -14.34
CA HIS A 228 -4.28 16.22 -15.38
C HIS A 228 -3.20 15.76 -16.38
N ASP A 229 -2.53 14.63 -16.12
CA ASP A 229 -1.54 14.08 -17.04
C ASP A 229 -2.26 13.28 -18.15
N PRO A 230 -2.06 13.60 -19.43
CA PRO A 230 -2.71 12.88 -20.53
C PRO A 230 -2.33 11.39 -20.57
N ARG A 231 -1.20 10.98 -19.99
CA ARG A 231 -0.80 9.57 -19.85
C ARG A 231 -1.65 8.81 -18.82
N GLY A 232 -2.36 9.52 -17.96
CA GLY A 232 -3.24 8.96 -16.92
C GLY A 232 -4.56 8.39 -17.45
N GLN A 233 -4.92 8.64 -18.71
CA GLN A 233 -6.11 8.06 -19.33
C GLN A 233 -5.79 6.67 -19.88
N LYS A 234 -6.47 5.61 -19.41
CA LYS A 234 -6.39 4.32 -20.09
C LYS A 234 -7.06 4.47 -21.46
N GLN A 235 -6.30 4.29 -22.54
CA GLN A 235 -6.90 4.16 -23.86
C GLN A 235 -7.93 3.03 -23.79
N LYS A 236 -9.20 3.31 -24.08
CA LYS A 236 -10.16 2.25 -24.40
C LYS A 236 -9.57 1.50 -25.59
N ILE A 237 -8.96 0.34 -25.35
CA ILE A 237 -8.69 -0.59 -26.42
C ILE A 237 -10.06 -1.07 -26.88
N THR A 238 -10.63 -0.38 -27.88
CA THR A 238 -11.70 -0.92 -28.70
C THR A 238 -11.11 -2.17 -29.37
N THR A 239 -11.37 -3.32 -28.77
CA THR A 239 -11.19 -4.62 -29.43
C THR A 239 -12.30 -4.75 -30.48
N ASP A 240 -12.16 -3.99 -31.57
CA ASP A 240 -12.77 -4.36 -32.84
C ASP A 240 -11.91 -5.47 -33.45
N THR A 241 -11.98 -6.65 -32.83
CA THR A 241 -11.62 -7.91 -33.46
C THR A 241 -12.91 -8.61 -33.87
N SER A 242 -13.60 -8.02 -34.85
CA SER A 242 -14.46 -8.78 -35.74
C SER A 242 -14.04 -8.46 -37.18
N ASN A 243 -13.85 -9.53 -37.97
CA ASN A 243 -13.57 -9.55 -39.40
C ASN A 243 -12.11 -9.39 -39.85
N TYR A 244 -11.29 -10.41 -39.61
CA TYR A 244 -10.32 -10.85 -40.63
C TYR A 244 -10.07 -12.36 -40.51
N TYR A 245 -11.11 -13.15 -40.81
CA TYR A 245 -10.95 -14.51 -41.30
C TYR A 245 -11.89 -14.73 -42.48
N GLY A 246 -11.31 -15.16 -43.60
CA GLY A 246 -12.05 -15.87 -44.65
C GLY A 246 -12.19 -15.13 -45.98
N GLN A 247 -11.14 -15.14 -46.80
CA GLN A 247 -11.31 -15.58 -48.20
C GLN A 247 -10.10 -16.42 -48.62
N SER A 248 -10.28 -17.73 -48.51
CA SER A 248 -9.60 -18.71 -49.35
C SER A 248 -9.97 -18.42 -50.81
N ASN A 249 -9.00 -18.17 -51.68
CA ASN A 249 -9.20 -18.38 -53.11
C ASN A 249 -8.34 -19.54 -53.59
N LYS A 250 -9.07 -20.52 -54.10
CA LYS A 250 -8.62 -21.76 -54.69
C LYS A 250 -7.72 -21.48 -55.90
N THR A 251 -6.68 -22.28 -56.00
CA THR A 251 -6.03 -22.70 -57.23
C THR A 251 -7.06 -23.15 -58.27
N SER A 252 -6.90 -22.69 -59.52
CA SER A 252 -7.27 -23.48 -60.70
C SER A 252 -6.17 -23.31 -61.74
N LEU A 253 -5.62 -24.47 -62.12
CA LEU A 253 -4.82 -24.66 -63.31
C LEU A 253 -5.62 -24.26 -64.56
N CYS A 254 -4.97 -23.51 -65.45
CA CYS A 254 -4.86 -23.73 -66.89
C CYS A 254 -3.64 -22.95 -67.38
#